data_AF-J3AA31-F1
#
_entry.id   AF-J3AA31-F1
#
_cell.length_a   1.000
_cell.length_b   1.000
_cell.length_c   1.000
_cell.angle_alpha   90.00
_cell.angle_beta   90.00
_cell.angle_gamma   90.00
#
_symmetry.space_group_name_H-M   'P 1'
#
loop_
_entity.id
_entity.type
_entity.pdbx_description
1 polymer ?
#
loop_
_entity_poly.entity_id
_entity_poly.type
_entity_poly.pdbx_seq_one_letter_code
_entity_poly.pdbx_strand_id
1 'polypeptide(L)'
;MRKQLTVGSLIPGRSDVQMSSPAPVPVHTHTSLKKTEMSPARPKSEQKHVQVKQRSQTMPVRYTPSQTLLQAALMQDQPIAYKCQQGHCGKCSVQIVAGASLLDTPTGQEKAKLGEKLATGYRLACQSTFRSSIPT
;
A
#
# COMPACT_ATOMS: atom_id res chain seq x y z
N MET A 1 -45.46 11.56 -20.48
CA MET A 1 -44.53 12.70 -20.45
C MET A 1 -43.10 12.17 -20.54
N ARG A 2 -42.45 12.26 -21.71
CA ARG A 2 -41.10 11.74 -21.96
C ARG A 2 -40.14 12.93 -22.07
N LYS A 3 -39.20 13.05 -21.13
CA LYS A 3 -38.23 14.15 -21.09
C LYS A 3 -37.00 13.74 -21.89
N GLN A 4 -36.85 14.35 -23.05
CA GLN A 4 -35.71 14.28 -23.96
C GLN A 4 -34.46 14.81 -23.23
N LEU A 5 -33.40 14.01 -23.17
CA LEU A 5 -32.10 14.40 -22.63
C LEU A 5 -31.21 14.80 -23.81
N THR A 6 -31.00 16.10 -23.99
CA THR A 6 -30.20 16.69 -25.07
C THR A 6 -28.71 16.45 -24.83
N VAL A 7 -28.07 15.73 -25.75
CA VAL A 7 -26.62 15.49 -25.80
C VAL A 7 -25.94 16.78 -26.27
N GLY A 8 -25.10 17.38 -25.41
CA GLY A 8 -24.33 18.58 -25.71
C GLY A 8 -23.17 18.31 -26.67
N SER A 9 -23.16 19.05 -27.77
CA SER A 9 -22.30 18.91 -28.93
C SER A 9 -20.80 19.21 -28.70
N LEU A 10 -20.00 18.48 -29.46
CA LEU A 10 -18.56 18.64 -29.71
C LEU A 10 -18.18 20.07 -30.15
N ILE A 11 -17.05 20.59 -29.67
CA ILE A 11 -16.41 21.80 -30.19
C ILE A 11 -15.18 21.39 -31.03
N PRO A 12 -15.16 21.65 -32.35
CA PRO A 12 -13.94 21.55 -33.16
C PRO A 12 -13.35 22.94 -33.43
N GLY A 13 -12.08 23.15 -33.08
CA GLY A 13 -11.41 24.46 -33.19
C GLY A 13 -9.89 24.40 -33.32
N ARG A 14 -9.42 23.93 -34.49
CA ARG A 14 -8.21 24.30 -35.26
C ARG A 14 -7.87 25.82 -35.19
N SER A 15 -6.66 26.39 -35.32
CA SER A 15 -5.39 26.03 -35.97
C SER A 15 -4.26 27.03 -35.56
N ASP A 16 -3.02 26.55 -35.69
CA ASP A 16 -1.72 27.18 -36.05
C ASP A 16 -1.31 28.62 -35.67
N VAL A 17 -0.03 28.77 -35.26
CA VAL A 17 1.06 29.37 -36.08
C VAL A 17 2.41 29.40 -35.31
N GLN A 18 3.37 28.64 -35.86
CA GLN A 18 4.73 29.07 -36.31
C GLN A 18 5.92 29.26 -35.34
N MET A 19 6.77 28.21 -35.37
CA MET A 19 8.20 28.17 -35.74
C MET A 19 9.22 29.15 -35.12
N SER A 20 10.25 28.59 -34.47
CA SER A 20 11.68 28.97 -34.61
C SER A 20 12.61 27.86 -34.08
N SER A 21 13.38 27.23 -34.98
CA SER A 21 14.62 26.45 -34.74
C SER A 21 15.81 27.40 -34.46
N PRO A 22 17.05 26.99 -34.07
CA PRO A 22 17.77 25.71 -34.24
C PRO A 22 18.45 25.24 -32.91
N ALA A 23 19.31 24.21 -32.75
CA ALA A 23 20.22 23.43 -33.57
C ALA A 23 20.53 22.09 -32.84
N PRO A 24 21.25 21.12 -33.44
CA PRO A 24 21.33 19.74 -32.96
C PRO A 24 22.51 19.50 -32.01
N VAL A 25 22.28 18.73 -30.95
CA VAL A 25 23.35 18.05 -30.21
C VAL A 25 23.05 16.55 -30.14
N PRO A 26 23.99 15.67 -30.53
CA PRO A 26 23.78 14.24 -30.52
C PRO A 26 24.24 13.68 -29.17
N VAL A 27 23.36 13.01 -28.41
CA VAL A 27 23.82 12.09 -27.37
C VAL A 27 22.92 10.86 -27.32
N HIS A 28 23.48 9.80 -27.88
CA HIS A 28 23.28 8.38 -27.62
C HIS A 28 22.90 8.09 -26.14
N THR A 29 21.80 7.37 -25.87
CA THR A 29 21.70 5.89 -25.72
C THR A 29 21.47 5.45 -24.27
N HIS A 30 20.77 4.32 -24.16
CA HIS A 30 20.64 3.40 -23.01
C HIS A 30 19.59 3.80 -21.96
N THR A 31 18.41 3.19 -21.98
CA THR A 31 18.07 1.87 -21.40
C THR A 31 18.17 1.84 -19.87
N SER A 32 17.15 1.25 -19.26
CA SER A 32 17.20 0.56 -17.96
C SER A 32 16.65 1.32 -16.74
N LEU A 33 15.46 0.88 -16.34
CA LEU A 33 15.17 0.39 -14.99
C LEU A 33 16.38 0.46 -14.02
N LYS A 34 16.39 1.44 -13.13
CA LYS A 34 17.05 1.36 -11.82
C LYS A 34 16.12 2.06 -10.83
N LYS A 35 15.37 1.35 -9.98
CA LYS A 35 15.84 0.58 -8.82
C LYS A 35 16.86 1.41 -8.02
N THR A 36 16.55 1.58 -6.74
CA THR A 36 17.50 1.96 -5.67
C THR A 36 17.58 3.47 -5.41
N GLU A 37 16.56 4.05 -4.77
CA GLU A 37 16.85 5.02 -3.70
C GLU A 37 17.07 4.22 -2.41
N MET A 38 18.20 3.53 -2.39
CA MET A 38 18.82 2.99 -1.20
C MET A 38 19.87 4.03 -0.83
N SER A 39 19.51 4.92 0.10
CA SER A 39 20.47 5.77 0.79
C SER A 39 20.86 5.07 2.09
N PRO A 40 22.09 4.52 2.20
CA PRO A 40 22.57 3.87 3.41
C PRO A 40 23.24 4.94 4.29
N ALA A 41 22.47 5.58 5.16
CA ALA A 41 23.00 6.52 6.14
C ALA A 41 22.81 6.01 7.57
N ARG A 42 23.93 5.49 8.12
CA ARG A 42 24.24 5.15 9.53
C ARG A 42 23.59 3.87 10.10
N PRO A 43 24.30 3.12 10.97
CA PRO A 43 23.81 1.86 11.53
C PRO A 43 22.73 2.15 12.58
N LYS A 44 21.48 2.33 12.13
CA LYS A 44 20.34 2.66 12.98
C LYS A 44 19.66 1.37 13.44
N SER A 45 20.19 0.80 14.53
CA SER A 45 19.47 -0.04 15.51
C SER A 45 18.28 -0.83 14.96
N GLU A 46 18.47 -2.05 14.48
CA GLU A 46 17.49 -3.17 14.47
C GLU A 46 15.98 -2.84 14.36
N GLN A 47 15.58 -1.83 13.56
CA GLN A 47 14.18 -1.37 13.49
C GLN A 47 13.35 -2.37 12.71
N LYS A 48 12.80 -3.35 13.44
CA LYS A 48 11.90 -4.38 12.91
C LYS A 48 10.68 -3.71 12.27
N HIS A 49 10.29 -4.16 11.09
CA HIS A 49 9.12 -3.65 10.39
C HIS A 49 8.39 -4.78 9.66
N VAL A 50 7.11 -4.57 9.38
CA VAL A 50 6.27 -5.44 8.56
C VAL A 50 5.96 -4.72 7.26
N GLN A 51 6.17 -5.38 6.12
CA GLN A 51 5.74 -4.84 4.84
C GLN A 51 4.39 -5.45 4.49
N VAL A 52 3.40 -4.60 4.26
CA VAL A 52 2.06 -5.03 3.88
C VAL A 52 1.65 -4.46 2.54
N LYS A 53 0.97 -5.28 1.75
CA LYS A 53 0.40 -4.90 0.47
C LYS A 53 -1.11 -4.80 0.60
N GLN A 54 -1.65 -3.67 0.19
CA GLN A 54 -3.08 -3.49 0.05
C GLN A 54 -3.39 -2.86 -1.30
N ARG A 55 -4.35 -3.45 -2.03
CA ARG A 55 -4.61 -3.11 -3.43
C ARG A 55 -3.32 -3.30 -4.25
N SER A 56 -2.75 -2.21 -4.76
CA SER A 56 -1.50 -2.20 -5.54
C SER A 56 -0.35 -1.47 -4.84
N GLN A 57 -0.53 -1.06 -3.58
CA GLN A 57 0.48 -0.32 -2.82
C GLN A 57 1.08 -1.21 -1.73
N THR A 58 2.41 -1.18 -1.61
CA THR A 58 3.14 -1.79 -0.50
C THR A 58 3.57 -0.69 0.46
N MET A 59 3.29 -0.87 1.74
CA MET A 59 3.56 0.11 2.79
C MET A 59 4.29 -0.54 3.96
N PRO A 60 5.37 0.08 4.46
CA PRO A 60 6.09 -0.39 5.63
C PRO A 60 5.38 0.08 6.91
N VAL A 61 5.19 -0.83 7.86
CA VAL A 61 4.70 -0.54 9.21
C VAL A 61 5.78 -0.92 10.20
N ARG A 62 6.31 0.05 10.94
CA ARG A 62 7.31 -0.21 12.00
C ARG A 62 6.70 -1.07 13.10
N TYR A 63 7.52 -1.96 13.66
CA TYR A 63 7.14 -2.82 14.77
C TYR A 63 6.74 -2.01 16.00
N THR A 64 5.54 -2.28 16.50
CA THR A 64 4.97 -1.64 17.69
C THR A 64 4.36 -2.72 18.58
N PRO A 65 5.08 -3.20 19.61
CA PRO A 65 4.60 -4.29 20.46
C PRO A 65 3.26 -3.94 21.11
N SER A 66 2.44 -4.95 21.38
CA SER A 66 1.13 -4.81 22.02
C SER A 66 0.11 -3.95 21.25
N GLN A 67 0.39 -3.57 20.01
CA GLN A 67 -0.55 -2.87 19.14
C GLN A 67 -0.98 -3.74 17.95
N THR A 68 -2.15 -3.42 17.40
CA THR A 68 -2.59 -4.02 16.14
C THR A 68 -1.82 -3.39 14.97
N LEU A 69 -1.62 -4.15 13.90
CA LEU A 69 -1.01 -3.68 12.67
C LEU A 69 -1.75 -2.46 12.11
N LEU A 70 -3.08 -2.43 12.21
CA LEU A 70 -3.86 -1.27 11.80
C LEU A 70 -3.54 -0.05 12.67
N GLN A 71 -3.53 -0.18 14.00
CA GLN A 71 -3.25 0.95 14.88
C GLN A 71 -1.85 1.53 14.62
N ALA A 72 -0.86 0.65 14.48
CA ALA A 72 0.51 1.02 14.15
C ALA A 72 0.61 1.76 12.81
N ALA A 73 -0.12 1.28 11.80
CA ALA A 73 -0.19 1.92 10.49
C ALA A 73 -0.80 3.32 10.56
N LEU A 74 -1.90 3.49 11.29
CA LEU A 74 -2.54 4.80 11.46
C LEU A 74 -1.65 5.80 12.21
N MET A 75 -0.96 5.35 13.26
CA MET A 75 0.00 6.18 13.99
C MET A 75 1.22 6.59 13.16
N GLN A 76 1.50 5.88 12.07
CA GLN A 76 2.63 6.11 11.17
C GLN A 76 2.17 6.69 9.82
N ASP A 77 0.94 7.19 9.75
CA ASP A 77 0.33 7.78 8.55
C ASP A 77 0.40 6.85 7.31
N GLN A 78 0.36 5.53 7.52
CA GLN A 78 0.34 4.57 6.43
C GLN A 78 -1.08 4.39 5.89
N PRO A 79 -1.27 4.44 4.55
CA PRO A 79 -2.60 4.49 3.93
C PRO A 79 -3.28 3.12 3.84
N ILE A 80 -3.49 2.45 4.98
CA ILE A 80 -4.30 1.23 5.05
C ILE A 80 -5.77 1.62 5.01
N ALA A 81 -6.54 1.04 4.09
CA ALA A 81 -7.98 1.19 4.06
C ALA A 81 -8.62 0.36 5.19
N TYR A 82 -9.43 0.99 6.04
CA TYR A 82 -10.18 0.34 7.12
C TYR A 82 -11.62 0.86 7.19
N LYS A 83 -12.45 0.24 8.04
CA LYS A 83 -13.82 0.70 8.32
C LYS A 83 -14.26 0.40 9.75
N CYS A 84 -14.49 -0.88 10.09
CA CYS A 84 -15.11 -1.24 11.37
C CYS A 84 -14.14 -1.41 12.54
N GLN A 85 -12.87 -1.75 12.29
CA GLN A 85 -11.86 -2.13 13.31
C GLN A 85 -12.21 -3.36 14.17
N GLN A 86 -13.41 -3.93 14.02
CA GLN A 86 -13.90 -5.12 14.75
C GLN A 86 -13.70 -6.48 14.01
N GLY A 87 -12.90 -6.56 12.95
CA GLY A 87 -12.68 -7.85 12.23
C GLY A 87 -13.80 -8.36 11.31
N HIS A 88 -15.04 -7.85 11.38
CA HIS A 88 -16.16 -8.40 10.59
C HIS A 88 -16.25 -7.90 9.13
N CYS A 89 -15.81 -6.68 8.81
CA CYS A 89 -16.01 -6.11 7.47
C CYS A 89 -14.97 -6.57 6.43
N GLY A 90 -13.73 -6.86 6.84
CA GLY A 90 -12.63 -7.25 5.94
C GLY A 90 -12.00 -6.13 5.12
N LYS A 91 -12.41 -4.86 5.29
CA LYS A 91 -11.85 -3.73 4.55
C LYS A 91 -10.36 -3.52 4.81
N CYS A 92 -9.91 -3.78 6.04
CA CYS A 92 -8.52 -3.78 6.49
C CYS A 92 -7.75 -5.06 6.13
N SER A 93 -8.23 -5.86 5.16
CA SER A 93 -7.47 -6.99 4.66
C SER A 93 -6.21 -6.50 3.93
N VAL A 94 -5.08 -7.06 4.32
CA VAL A 94 -3.76 -6.76 3.76
C VAL A 94 -3.00 -8.07 3.55
N GLN A 95 -2.13 -8.12 2.55
CA GLN A 95 -1.21 -9.24 2.36
C GLN A 95 0.11 -8.91 3.04
N ILE A 96 0.61 -9.81 3.89
CA ILE A 96 1.92 -9.65 4.51
C ILE A 96 2.99 -10.06 3.49
N VAL A 97 3.82 -9.10 3.08
CA VAL A 97 4.93 -9.31 2.14
C VAL A 97 6.20 -9.68 2.88
N ALA A 98 6.45 -9.06 4.03
CA ALA A 98 7.59 -9.35 4.89
C ALA A 98 7.27 -9.07 6.37
N GLY A 99 7.98 -9.74 7.28
CA GLY A 99 7.85 -9.50 8.72
C GLY A 99 6.69 -10.25 9.40
N ALA A 100 6.11 -11.28 8.77
CA ALA A 100 5.02 -12.06 9.36
C ALA A 100 5.38 -12.66 10.73
N SER A 101 6.65 -13.00 10.97
CA SER A 101 7.17 -13.52 12.24
C SER A 101 7.05 -12.54 13.42
N LEU A 102 6.86 -11.25 13.14
CA LEU A 102 6.67 -10.21 14.15
C LEU A 102 5.20 -10.12 14.63
N LEU A 103 4.29 -10.79 13.93
CA LEU A 103 2.87 -10.80 14.24
C LEU A 103 2.48 -12.07 14.97
N ASP A 104 1.41 -11.99 15.76
CA ASP A 104 0.77 -13.15 16.36
C ASP A 104 0.09 -14.04 15.32
N THR A 105 -0.19 -15.27 15.75
CA THR A 105 -0.98 -16.22 14.97
C THR A 105 -2.35 -15.64 14.60
N PRO A 106 -2.94 -16.02 13.45
CA PRO A 106 -4.26 -15.55 13.04
C PRO A 106 -5.34 -15.84 14.08
N THR A 107 -6.10 -14.81 14.45
CA THR A 107 -7.23 -14.93 15.38
C THR A 107 -8.40 -15.71 14.76
N GLY A 108 -9.33 -16.20 15.59
CA GLY A 108 -10.53 -16.89 15.12
C GLY A 108 -11.38 -16.05 14.15
N GLN A 109 -11.47 -14.74 14.38
CA GLN A 109 -12.17 -13.82 13.48
C GLN A 109 -11.49 -13.71 12.11
N GLU A 110 -10.16 -13.70 12.07
CA GLU A 110 -9.43 -13.70 10.82
C GLU A 110 -9.71 -14.99 10.03
N LYS A 111 -9.72 -16.14 10.71
CA LYS A 111 -10.05 -17.43 10.10
C LYS A 111 -11.47 -17.43 9.52
N ALA A 112 -12.44 -16.95 10.29
CA ALA A 112 -13.83 -16.85 9.86
C ALA A 112 -14.00 -15.90 8.66
N LYS A 113 -13.24 -14.80 8.60
CA LYS A 113 -13.43 -13.77 7.55
C LYS A 113 -12.62 -14.03 6.27
N LEU A 114 -11.39 -14.53 6.40
CA LEU A 114 -10.47 -14.68 5.28
C LEU A 114 -10.41 -16.12 4.73
N GLY A 115 -10.74 -17.13 5.53
CA GLY A 115 -10.71 -18.54 5.12
C GLY A 115 -9.37 -18.90 4.48
N GLU A 116 -9.41 -19.42 3.25
CA GLU A 116 -8.24 -19.83 2.46
C GLU A 116 -7.26 -18.69 2.17
N LYS A 117 -7.69 -17.42 2.20
CA LYS A 117 -6.79 -16.28 1.99
C LYS A 117 -5.74 -16.13 3.09
N LEU A 118 -5.98 -16.69 4.28
CA LEU A 118 -4.94 -16.76 5.31
C LEU A 118 -3.71 -17.55 4.84
N ALA A 119 -3.92 -18.64 4.09
CA ALA A 119 -2.84 -19.48 3.58
C ALA A 119 -1.99 -18.75 2.52
N THR A 120 -2.57 -17.75 1.83
CA THR A 120 -1.86 -16.91 0.85
C THR A 120 -1.21 -15.66 1.47
N GLY A 121 -1.15 -15.60 2.82
CA GLY A 121 -0.51 -14.52 3.57
C GLY A 121 -1.37 -13.28 3.77
N TYR A 122 -2.68 -13.35 3.49
CA TYR A 122 -3.59 -12.27 3.89
C TYR A 122 -3.86 -12.30 5.38
N ARG A 123 -4.01 -11.12 5.96
CA ARG A 123 -4.34 -10.89 7.37
C ARG A 123 -5.32 -9.73 7.47
N LEU A 124 -6.10 -9.67 8.56
CA LEU A 124 -6.88 -8.48 8.87
C LEU A 124 -6.03 -7.57 9.74
N ALA A 125 -5.66 -6.40 9.23
CA ALA A 125 -4.78 -5.48 9.96
C ALA A 125 -5.34 -5.09 11.34
N CYS A 126 -6.67 -5.01 11.51
CA CYS A 126 -7.28 -4.68 12.80
C CYS A 126 -7.23 -5.82 13.83
N GLN A 127 -7.07 -7.08 13.39
CA GLN A 127 -7.00 -8.24 14.28
C GLN A 127 -5.58 -8.79 14.43
N SER A 128 -4.64 -8.37 13.59
CA SER A 128 -3.25 -8.79 13.65
C SER A 128 -2.49 -7.95 14.66
N THR A 129 -2.06 -8.55 15.78
CA THR A 129 -1.22 -7.90 16.79
C THR A 129 0.25 -8.20 16.57
N PHE A 130 1.10 -7.26 16.96
CA PHE A 130 2.53 -7.47 17.07
C PHE A 130 2.86 -8.29 18.32
N ARG A 131 3.66 -9.35 18.16
CA ARG A 131 4.18 -10.14 19.28
C ARG A 131 5.05 -9.28 20.16
N SER A 132 4.80 -9.27 21.46
CA SER A 132 5.72 -8.68 22.44
C SER A 132 6.77 -9.71 22.82
N SER A 133 8.05 -9.33 22.82
CA SER A 133 9.17 -10.23 23.13
C SER A 133 9.38 -10.44 24.63
N ILE A 134 8.35 -10.23 25.46
CA ILE A 134 8.44 -10.53 26.89
C ILE A 134 8.18 -12.04 27.02
N PRO A 135 9.19 -12.86 27.38
CA PRO A 135 8.93 -14.24 27.72
C PRO A 135 8.11 -14.25 29.02
N THR A 136 6.88 -14.75 28.94
CA THR A 136 6.12 -15.16 30.14
C THR A 136 6.63 -16.50 30.62
#